data_AF-A0A0F9J313-F1
#
_entry.id   AF-A0A0F9J313-F1
#
_cell.length_a   1.000
_cell.length_b   1.000
_cell.length_c   1.000
_cell.angle_alpha   90.00
_cell.angle_beta   90.00
_cell.angle_gamma   90.00
#
_symmetry.space_group_name_H-M   'P 1'
#
loop_
_entity.id
_entity.type
_entity.pdbx_description
1 polymer ?
#
loop_
_entity_poly.entity_id
_entity_poly.type
_entity_poly.pdbx_seq_one_letter_code
_entity_poly.pdbx_strand_id
1 'polypeptide(L)'
;MKMDLHFRDRQGVLLSLARENIVPVKASPWARYRFALRRNGKTKKGDIGRLISPGAADLILKEKLGVRDDESCREVRELIKRLRKSYGYK
;
A
#
# COMPACT_ATOMS: atom_id res chain seq x y z
N MET A 1 12.32 3.91 26.82
CA MET A 1 11.44 3.22 25.85
C MET A 1 11.95 3.53 24.45
N LYS A 2 12.63 2.58 23.79
CA LYS A 2 12.99 2.71 22.36
C LYS A 2 11.69 2.60 21.57
N MET A 3 11.04 3.73 21.29
CA MET A 3 9.93 3.76 20.35
C MET A 3 10.51 3.46 18.97
N ASP A 4 10.21 2.27 18.46
CA ASP A 4 10.49 1.79 17.13
C ASP A 4 10.39 2.90 16.07
N LEU A 5 11.53 3.34 15.54
CA LEU A 5 11.59 4.20 14.35
C LEU A 5 10.73 3.63 13.21
N HIS A 6 10.58 2.31 13.16
CA HIS A 6 9.75 1.57 12.21
C HIS A 6 8.25 1.88 12.32
N PHE A 7 7.74 2.20 13.52
CA PHE A 7 6.31 2.41 13.74
C PHE A 7 5.84 3.77 13.18
N ARG A 8 6.67 4.81 13.33
CA ARG A 8 6.42 6.13 12.70
C ARG A 8 6.46 6.03 11.18
N ASP A 9 7.39 5.24 10.64
CA ASP A 9 7.53 5.05 9.20
C ASP A 9 6.31 4.30 8.61
N ARG A 10 5.86 3.22 9.27
CA ARG A 10 4.66 2.47 8.84
C ARG A 10 3.39 3.32 8.84
N GLN A 11 3.12 4.08 9.91
CA GLN A 11 1.96 4.96 9.95
C GLN A 11 2.04 6.07 8.90
N GLY A 12 3.22 6.68 8.70
CA GLY A 12 3.42 7.70 7.66
C GLY A 12 3.17 7.15 6.25
N VAL A 13 3.65 5.94 5.96
CA VAL A 13 3.38 5.24 4.69
C VAL A 13 1.90 4.94 4.54
N LEU A 14 1.24 4.39 5.56
CA LEU A 14 -0.19 4.09 5.52
C LEU A 14 -1.06 5.32 5.29
N LEU A 15 -0.73 6.44 5.94
CA LEU A 15 -1.42 7.72 5.73
C LEU A 15 -1.20 8.26 4.32
N SER A 16 0.02 8.14 3.79
CA SER A 16 0.33 8.55 2.41
C SER A 16 -0.45 7.73 1.39
N LEU A 17 -0.46 6.40 1.56
CA LEU A 17 -1.24 5.49 0.74
C LEU A 17 -2.75 5.75 0.86
N ALA A 18 -3.25 6.01 2.06
CA ALA A 18 -4.63 6.39 2.29
C ALA A 18 -4.99 7.70 1.58
N ARG A 19 -4.16 8.73 1.67
CA ARG A 19 -4.37 10.03 1.01
C ARG A 19 -4.40 9.89 -0.51
N GLU A 20 -3.50 9.11 -1.07
CA GLU A 20 -3.46 8.87 -2.53
C GLU A 20 -4.46 7.83 -3.01
N ASN A 21 -5.17 7.15 -2.10
CA ASN A 21 -6.07 6.04 -2.41
C ASN A 21 -5.33 4.84 -3.02
N ILE A 22 -4.11 4.56 -2.58
CA ILE A 22 -3.31 3.42 -3.03
C ILE A 22 -3.49 2.27 -2.04
N VAL A 23 -3.74 1.06 -2.56
CA VAL A 23 -3.93 -0.16 -1.77
C VAL A 23 -3.05 -1.29 -2.29
N PRO A 24 -2.62 -2.22 -1.41
CA PRO A 24 -2.01 -3.46 -1.86
C PRO A 24 -3.04 -4.33 -2.57
N VAL A 25 -2.61 -4.99 -3.64
CA VAL A 25 -3.38 -5.99 -4.38
C VAL A 25 -2.49 -7.18 -4.71
N LYS A 26 -3.12 -8.32 -4.98
CA LYS A 26 -2.44 -9.45 -5.61
C LYS A 26 -2.00 -9.06 -7.02
N ALA A 27 -0.73 -9.29 -7.31
CA ALA A 27 -0.19 -9.08 -8.64
C ALA A 27 -0.58 -10.24 -9.57
N SER A 28 -0.38 -10.05 -10.88
CA SER A 28 -0.59 -11.13 -11.87
C SER A 28 0.31 -12.34 -11.57
N PRO A 29 -0.10 -13.58 -11.90
CA PRO A 29 0.72 -14.78 -11.68
C PRO A 29 2.11 -14.74 -12.33
N TRP A 30 2.23 -13.98 -13.42
CA TRP A 30 3.46 -13.79 -14.19
C TRP A 30 4.33 -12.62 -13.69
N ALA A 31 3.88 -11.90 -12.65
CA ALA A 31 4.63 -10.79 -12.10
C ALA A 31 5.80 -11.32 -11.24
N ARG A 32 6.92 -10.60 -11.27
CA ARG A 32 8.09 -10.90 -10.44
C ARG A 32 7.79 -10.84 -8.93
N TYR A 33 6.72 -10.16 -8.53
CA TYR A 33 6.32 -9.94 -7.14
C TYR A 33 4.90 -10.44 -6.91
N ARG A 34 4.62 -10.98 -5.72
CA ARG A 34 3.31 -11.54 -5.36
C ARG A 34 2.23 -10.46 -5.14
N PHE A 35 2.66 -9.29 -4.68
CA PHE A 35 1.80 -8.15 -4.38
C PHE A 35 2.28 -6.89 -5.12
N ALA A 36 1.35 -5.98 -5.39
CA ALA A 36 1.63 -4.69 -5.98
C ALA A 36 0.79 -3.61 -5.30
N LEU A 37 1.23 -2.36 -5.36
CA LEU A 37 0.46 -1.21 -4.92
C LEU A 37 -0.33 -0.65 -6.10
N ARG A 38 -1.64 -0.44 -5.93
CA ARG A 38 -2.52 0.13 -6.95
C ARG A 38 -3.41 1.22 -6.39
N ARG A 39 -3.56 2.30 -7.16
CA ARG A 39 -4.51 3.37 -6.87
C ARG A 39 -5.94 2.90 -7.15
N ASN A 40 -6.81 3.00 -6.15
CA ASN A 40 -8.19 2.53 -6.17
C ASN A 40 -9.15 3.66 -6.61
N GLY A 41 -9.04 4.12 -7.86
CA GLY A 41 -9.90 5.15 -8.43
C GLY A 41 -10.23 4.92 -9.90
N LYS A 42 -11.30 5.56 -10.39
CA LYS A 42 -11.65 5.62 -11.82
C LYS A 42 -10.65 6.51 -12.59
N THR A 43 -9.38 6.13 -12.66
CA THR A 43 -8.42 6.80 -13.55
C THR A 43 -8.25 6.00 -14.83
N LYS A 44 -8.23 6.74 -15.95
CA LYS A 44 -8.10 6.24 -17.31
C LYS A 44 -6.90 5.30 -17.42
N LYS A 45 -7.02 4.25 -18.25
CA LYS A 45 -5.90 3.42 -18.73
C LYS A 45 -4.76 4.34 -19.19
N GLY A 46 -3.78 4.60 -18.33
CA GLY A 46 -2.69 5.55 -18.63
C GLY A 46 -1.91 6.02 -17.40
N ASP A 47 -2.57 6.25 -16.27
CA ASP A 47 -1.92 6.73 -15.02
C ASP A 47 -1.23 5.62 -14.20
N ILE A 48 -1.33 4.38 -14.65
CA ILE A 48 -0.95 3.16 -13.92
C ILE A 48 0.58 3.04 -13.75
N GLY A 49 1.37 3.68 -14.63
CA GLY A 49 2.81 3.46 -14.74
C GLY A 49 3.73 4.44 -14.00
N ARG A 50 3.21 5.51 -13.37
CA ARG A 50 4.07 6.65 -12.95
C ARG A 50 4.42 6.76 -11.47
N LEU A 51 3.73 6.08 -10.56
CA LEU A 51 3.85 6.45 -9.14
C LEU A 51 4.80 5.58 -8.32
N ILE A 52 4.99 4.29 -8.61
CA ILE A 52 5.90 3.44 -7.83
C ILE A 52 6.51 2.36 -8.73
N SER A 53 7.85 2.35 -8.87
CA SER A 53 8.56 1.26 -9.53
C SER A 53 8.27 -0.08 -8.84
N PRO A 54 8.07 -1.19 -9.57
CA PRO A 54 7.71 -2.49 -8.98
C PRO A 54 8.63 -2.94 -7.83
N GLY A 55 9.94 -2.69 -7.93
CA GLY A 55 10.89 -3.00 -6.86
C GLY A 55 10.71 -2.14 -5.60
N ALA A 56 10.37 -0.86 -5.76
CA ALA A 56 10.07 0.02 -4.62
C ALA A 56 8.74 -0.38 -3.96
N ALA A 57 7.75 -0.81 -4.74
CA ALA A 57 6.48 -1.30 -4.21
C ALA A 57 6.68 -2.56 -3.35
N ASP A 58 7.49 -3.52 -3.79
CA ASP A 58 7.79 -4.73 -3.02
C ASP A 58 8.48 -4.41 -1.68
N LEU A 59 9.43 -3.48 -1.67
CA LEU A 59 10.09 -3.01 -0.45
C LEU A 59 9.10 -2.34 0.50
N ILE A 60 8.23 -1.45 0.01
CA ILE A 60 7.20 -0.81 0.83
C ILE A 60 6.25 -1.87 1.42
N LEU A 61 5.81 -2.82 0.60
CA LEU A 61 4.90 -3.88 1.02
C LEU A 61 5.52 -4.75 2.12
N LYS A 62 6.74 -5.25 1.94
CA LYS A 62 7.38 -6.17 2.89
C LYS A 62 7.98 -5.48 4.11
N GLU A 63 8.77 -4.43 3.89
CA GLU A 63 9.57 -3.78 4.95
C GLU A 63 8.76 -2.77 5.75
N LYS A 64 7.83 -2.04 5.10
CA LYS A 64 7.09 -0.97 5.77
C LYS A 64 5.70 -1.40 6.20
N LEU A 65 5.01 -2.21 5.37
CA LEU A 65 3.62 -2.61 5.63
C LEU A 65 3.50 -4.01 6.24
N GLY A 66 4.52 -4.85 6.09
CA GLY A 66 4.52 -6.24 6.57
C GLY A 66 3.68 -7.20 5.72
N VAL A 67 3.38 -6.85 4.46
CA VAL A 67 2.61 -7.67 3.53
C VAL A 67 3.48 -8.81 2.99
N ARG A 68 3.20 -10.03 3.43
CA ARG A 68 3.94 -11.26 3.03
C ARG A 68 3.03 -12.32 2.43
N ASP A 69 1.73 -12.25 2.73
CA ASP A 69 0.70 -13.22 2.37
C ASP A 69 -0.64 -12.51 2.11
N ASP A 70 -1.63 -13.31 1.71
CA ASP A 70 -2.93 -12.81 1.30
C ASP A 70 -3.71 -12.22 2.51
N GLU A 71 -3.42 -12.66 3.74
CA GLU A 71 -4.03 -12.17 4.98
C GLU A 71 -3.49 -10.79 5.37
N SER A 72 -2.17 -10.66 5.50
CA SER A 72 -1.49 -9.38 5.75
C SER A 72 -1.80 -8.34 4.66
N CYS A 73 -1.94 -8.77 3.39
CA CYS A 73 -2.43 -7.90 2.32
C CYS A 73 -3.85 -7.38 2.59
N ARG A 74 -4.75 -8.24 3.06
CA ARG A 74 -6.13 -7.87 3.40
C ARG A 74 -6.18 -6.92 4.60
N GLU A 75 -5.39 -7.19 5.63
CA GLU A 75 -5.32 -6.34 6.83
C GLU A 75 -4.87 -4.91 6.49
N VAL A 76 -3.78 -4.77 5.73
CA VAL A 76 -3.25 -3.48 5.30
C VAL A 76 -4.26 -2.74 4.43
N ARG A 77 -4.95 -3.45 3.53
CA ARG A 77 -6.01 -2.88 2.71
C ARG A 77 -7.17 -2.33 3.56
N GLU A 78 -7.64 -3.08 4.54
CA GLU A 78 -8.70 -2.63 5.46
C GLU A 78 -8.23 -1.50 6.38
N LEU A 79 -6.95 -1.48 6.76
CA LEU A 79 -6.37 -0.39 7.52
C LEU A 79 -6.34 0.91 6.72
N ILE A 80 -5.90 0.85 5.45
CA ILE A 80 -5.94 2.00 4.53
C ILE A 80 -7.37 2.49 4.34
N LYS A 81 -8.34 1.58 4.18
CA LYS A 81 -9.77 1.92 4.06
C LYS A 81 -10.30 2.61 5.33
N ARG A 82 -9.94 2.12 6.51
CA ARG A 82 -10.27 2.74 7.81
C ARG A 82 -9.68 4.13 7.93
N LEU A 83 -8.38 4.30 7.62
CA LEU A 83 -7.70 5.60 7.65
C LEU A 83 -8.37 6.60 6.70
N ARG A 84 -8.70 6.19 5.48
CA ARG A 84 -9.44 7.05 4.54
C ARG A 84 -10.77 7.54 5.12
N LYS A 85 -11.52 6.65 5.76
CA LYS A 85 -12.78 7.00 6.43
C LYS A 85 -12.56 7.94 7.61
N SER A 86 -11.58 7.66 8.46
CA SER A 86 -11.26 8.48 9.65
C SER A 86 -10.79 9.89 9.30
N TYR A 87 -10.00 10.06 8.24
CA TYR A 87 -9.46 11.35 7.81
C TYR A 87 -10.31 12.04 6.73
N GLY A 88 -11.45 11.45 6.32
CA GLY A 88 -12.34 12.03 5.31
C GLY A 88 -11.76 12.08 3.89
N TYR A 89 -10.79 11.21 3.56
CA TYR A 89 -10.23 11.14 2.22
C TYR A 89 -11.26 10.55 1.23
N LYS A 90 -11.63 11.33 0.21
CA LYS A 90 -12.54 10.94 -0.87
C LYS A 90 -11.89 10.02 -1.89
#